data_AF-A0AAE7DHR3-F1
#
_entry.id   AF-A0AAE7DHR3-F1
#
_cell.length_a   1.000
_cell.length_b   1.000
_cell.length_c   1.000
_cell.angle_alpha   90.00
_cell.angle_beta   90.00
_cell.angle_gamma   90.00
#
_symmetry.space_group_name_H-M   'P 1'
#
loop_
_entity.id
_entity.type
_entity.pdbx_description
1 polymer ?
#
loop_
_entity_poly.entity_id
_entity_poly.type
_entity_poly.pdbx_seq_one_letter_code
_entity_poly.pdbx_strand_id
1 'polypeptide(L)'
;MDIKEFCLAHRFDMSKCAVASGGGSFELTDLKTSPVEFLSLAEDDFERGGLSALVNATTNIKRAIVCQLDQLLISFGYPSFRWNVPKKIEKLRALGLLAPSLLRKAVSMRNILEHEYETPELKIVEEALDIASLFVMSASAMFIPFEDVLEFSLPDGPAEGSPVTHITAGLNRESRGVFYTVYAYEPGGYGGLCVGQCEIQSGHVLFESMVKLSASLMLRYKVNQALKDFDTAYAKL
;
A
#
# COMPACT_ATOMS: atom_id res chain seq x y z
N MET A 1 6.52 -1.28 -24.23
CA MET A 1 7.90 -1.76 -23.99
C MET A 1 7.92 -2.30 -22.59
N ASP A 2 8.38 -3.54 -22.43
CA ASP A 2 8.53 -4.13 -21.09
C ASP A 2 9.68 -3.43 -20.32
N ILE A 3 9.62 -3.44 -18.99
CA ILE A 3 10.66 -2.82 -18.14
C ILE A 3 12.04 -3.44 -18.38
N LYS A 4 12.14 -4.73 -18.69
CA LYS A 4 13.42 -5.37 -18.99
C LYS A 4 13.97 -4.90 -20.33
N GLU A 5 13.12 -4.78 -21.35
CA GLU A 5 13.50 -4.21 -22.64
C GLU A 5 13.94 -2.75 -22.49
N PHE A 6 13.24 -1.99 -21.65
CA PHE A 6 13.57 -0.60 -21.30
C PHE A 6 14.97 -0.50 -20.66
N CYS A 7 15.22 -1.28 -19.61
CA CYS A 7 16.52 -1.31 -18.94
C CYS A 7 17.66 -1.74 -19.88
N LEU A 8 17.42 -2.73 -20.75
CA LEU A 8 18.40 -3.16 -21.75
C LEU A 8 18.69 -2.08 -22.80
N ALA A 9 17.65 -1.42 -23.33
CA ALA A 9 17.78 -0.35 -24.31
C ALA A 9 18.60 0.83 -23.76
N HIS A 10 18.46 1.11 -22.47
CA HIS A 10 19.15 2.20 -21.78
C HIS A 10 20.45 1.78 -21.07
N ARG A 11 20.87 0.51 -21.20
CA ARG A 11 22.06 -0.06 -20.54
C ARG A 11 22.10 0.26 -19.04
N PHE A 12 20.95 0.11 -18.37
CA PHE A 12 20.79 0.39 -16.96
C PHE A 12 20.40 -0.88 -16.20
N ASP A 13 21.10 -1.17 -15.10
CA ASP A 13 20.86 -2.36 -14.28
C ASP A 13 20.34 -1.95 -12.91
N MET A 14 19.03 -2.06 -12.71
CA MET A 14 18.36 -1.64 -11.47
C MET A 14 18.81 -2.43 -10.23
N SER A 15 19.38 -3.63 -10.40
CA SER A 15 19.87 -4.46 -9.28
C SER A 15 21.20 -3.97 -8.68
N LYS A 16 21.87 -3.02 -9.35
CA LYS A 16 23.15 -2.43 -8.92
C LYS A 16 23.00 -0.99 -8.44
N CYS A 17 21.76 -0.54 -8.25
CA CYS A 17 21.46 0.83 -7.89
C CYS A 17 21.28 1.01 -6.39
N ALA A 18 21.65 2.19 -5.89
CA ALA A 18 21.07 2.70 -4.67
C ALA A 18 19.63 3.11 -4.96
N VAL A 19 18.74 2.88 -3.99
CA VAL A 19 17.33 3.29 -4.09
C VAL A 19 17.01 4.30 -3.01
N ALA A 20 16.44 5.43 -3.42
CA ALA A 20 15.97 6.49 -2.55
C ALA A 20 14.51 6.81 -2.83
N SER A 21 13.88 7.48 -1.86
CA SER A 21 12.57 8.09 -2.06
C SER A 21 12.74 9.49 -2.66
N GLY A 22 12.03 9.74 -3.76
CA GLY A 22 12.00 11.03 -4.47
C GLY A 22 10.86 11.95 -4.03
N GLY A 23 10.17 11.61 -2.93
CA GLY A 23 8.94 12.27 -2.49
C GLY A 23 7.69 11.64 -3.11
N GLY A 24 6.58 12.37 -3.09
CA GLY A 24 5.31 11.86 -3.60
C GLY A 24 4.10 12.67 -3.20
N SER A 25 2.99 12.38 -3.87
CA SER A 25 1.66 12.96 -3.57
C SER A 25 0.55 11.93 -3.75
N PHE A 26 0.90 10.64 -3.74
CA PHE A 26 -0.09 9.59 -3.92
C PHE A 26 -1.05 9.52 -2.73
N GLU A 27 -2.33 9.66 -3.02
CA GLU A 27 -3.40 9.68 -2.03
C GLU A 27 -4.31 8.47 -2.15
N LEU A 28 -4.92 8.09 -1.03
CA LEU A 28 -5.93 7.03 -1.00
C LEU A 28 -7.12 7.38 -1.91
N THR A 29 -7.75 6.34 -2.44
CA THR A 29 -8.98 6.48 -3.22
C THR A 29 -10.11 6.95 -2.30
N ASP A 30 -10.83 7.98 -2.72
CA ASP A 30 -12.04 8.40 -2.03
C ASP A 30 -13.14 7.34 -2.16
N LEU A 31 -13.73 7.01 -1.02
CA LEU A 31 -14.92 6.16 -0.95
C LEU A 31 -16.11 7.02 -0.57
N LYS A 32 -17.29 6.68 -1.10
CA LYS A 32 -18.54 7.39 -0.78
C LYS A 32 -18.82 7.43 0.72
N THR A 33 -18.45 6.36 1.43
CA THR A 33 -18.43 6.33 2.89
C THR A 33 -17.05 5.88 3.32
N SER A 34 -16.36 6.70 4.10
CA SER A 34 -14.97 6.48 4.47
C SER A 34 -14.84 5.48 5.62
N PRO A 35 -13.67 4.86 5.80
CA PRO A 35 -13.39 4.04 6.97
C PRO A 35 -13.54 4.82 8.29
N VAL A 36 -13.17 6.11 8.28
CA VAL A 36 -13.26 7.01 9.43
C VAL A 36 -14.72 7.27 9.81
N GLU A 37 -15.61 7.45 8.84
CA GLU A 37 -17.05 7.61 9.13
C GLU A 37 -17.64 6.36 9.81
N PHE A 38 -17.27 5.15 9.35
CA PHE A 38 -17.68 3.93 10.05
C PHE A 38 -17.08 3.83 11.45
N LEU A 39 -15.85 4.30 11.65
CA LEU A 39 -15.22 4.32 12.96
C LEU A 39 -15.96 5.26 13.92
N SER A 40 -16.24 6.50 13.50
CA SER A 40 -16.98 7.47 14.32
C SER A 40 -18.37 6.96 14.69
N LEU A 41 -19.09 6.32 13.75
CA LEU A 41 -20.37 5.68 14.06
C LEU A 41 -20.23 4.56 15.11
N ALA A 42 -19.12 3.82 15.10
CA ALA A 42 -18.87 2.79 16.10
C ALA A 42 -18.55 3.37 17.48
N GLU A 43 -17.77 4.46 17.53
CA GLU A 43 -17.43 5.20 18.74
C GLU A 43 -18.72 5.79 19.37
N ASP A 44 -19.52 6.50 18.60
CA ASP A 44 -20.80 7.08 19.03
C ASP A 44 -21.77 6.02 19.58
N ASP A 45 -21.87 4.86 18.90
CA ASP A 45 -22.72 3.76 19.33
C ASP A 45 -22.18 3.08 20.62
N PHE A 46 -20.87 2.94 20.74
CA PHE A 46 -20.25 2.37 21.94
C PHE A 46 -20.46 3.28 23.16
N GLU A 47 -20.25 4.59 23.00
CA GLU A 47 -20.44 5.59 24.05
C GLU A 47 -21.91 5.71 24.48
N ARG A 48 -22.85 5.65 23.53
CA ARG A 48 -24.30 5.70 23.83
C ARG A 48 -24.74 4.53 24.72
N GLY A 49 -24.10 3.37 24.55
CA GLY A 49 -24.39 2.18 25.33
C GLY A 49 -25.77 1.56 25.07
N GLY A 50 -26.01 0.43 25.74
CA GLY A 50 -27.21 -0.38 25.56
C GLY A 50 -27.09 -1.39 24.41
N LEU A 51 -27.98 -2.39 24.43
CA LEU A 51 -27.88 -3.57 23.55
C LEU A 51 -27.85 -3.22 22.06
N SER A 52 -28.79 -2.38 21.60
CA SER A 52 -28.87 -1.99 20.18
C SER A 52 -27.61 -1.25 19.73
N ALA A 53 -27.09 -0.35 20.58
CA ALA A 53 -25.88 0.40 20.27
C ALA A 53 -24.65 -0.51 20.24
N LEU A 54 -24.53 -1.46 21.17
CA LEU A 54 -23.43 -2.43 21.19
C LEU A 54 -23.39 -3.31 19.92
N VAL A 55 -24.56 -3.76 19.44
CA VAL A 55 -24.71 -4.51 18.18
C VAL A 55 -24.30 -3.66 16.97
N ASN A 56 -24.70 -2.38 16.95
CA ASN A 56 -24.35 -1.47 15.88
C ASN A 56 -22.85 -1.12 15.88
N ALA A 57 -22.28 -0.85 17.06
CA ALA A 57 -20.84 -0.62 17.24
C ALA A 57 -20.04 -1.80 16.69
N THR A 58 -20.40 -3.04 17.07
CA THR A 58 -19.79 -4.27 16.56
C THR A 58 -19.81 -4.34 15.02
N THR A 59 -20.93 -3.95 14.41
CA THR A 59 -21.09 -3.95 12.96
C THR A 59 -20.23 -2.88 12.29
N ASN A 60 -20.20 -1.66 12.86
CA ASN A 60 -19.47 -0.53 12.33
C ASN A 60 -17.94 -0.68 12.50
N ILE A 61 -17.47 -1.29 13.59
CA ILE A 61 -16.05 -1.70 13.76
C ILE A 61 -15.57 -2.58 12.60
N LYS A 62 -16.34 -3.64 12.28
CA LYS A 62 -16.02 -4.52 11.15
C LYS A 62 -16.01 -3.76 9.83
N ARG A 63 -16.98 -2.87 9.62
CA ARG A 63 -17.06 -2.04 8.41
C ARG A 63 -15.88 -1.08 8.31
N ALA A 64 -15.48 -0.41 9.39
CA ALA A 64 -14.32 0.48 9.40
C ALA A 64 -13.05 -0.28 8.98
N ILE A 65 -12.76 -1.43 9.59
CA ILE A 65 -11.60 -2.26 9.25
C ILE A 65 -11.66 -2.73 7.79
N VAL A 66 -12.77 -3.34 7.37
CA VAL A 66 -12.89 -3.90 6.02
C VAL A 66 -12.87 -2.80 4.96
N CYS A 67 -13.51 -1.65 5.22
CA CYS A 67 -13.49 -0.49 4.35
C CYS A 67 -12.06 0.07 4.20
N GLN A 68 -11.28 0.16 5.28
CA GLN A 68 -9.88 0.60 5.21
C GLN A 68 -9.02 -0.38 4.41
N LEU A 69 -9.21 -1.70 4.60
CA LEU A 69 -8.54 -2.72 3.79
C LEU A 69 -8.87 -2.56 2.31
N ASP A 70 -10.15 -2.34 1.98
CA ASP A 70 -10.62 -2.11 0.62
C ASP A 70 -10.04 -0.83 0.03
N GLN A 71 -10.07 0.28 0.78
CA GLN A 71 -9.54 1.57 0.34
C GLN A 71 -8.06 1.46 -0.03
N LEU A 72 -7.24 0.84 0.82
CA LEU A 72 -5.81 0.63 0.56
C LEU A 72 -5.62 -0.20 -0.72
N LEU A 73 -6.28 -1.35 -0.82
CA LEU A 73 -6.11 -2.26 -1.96
C LEU A 73 -6.57 -1.65 -3.28
N ILE A 74 -7.70 -0.95 -3.29
CA ILE A 74 -8.22 -0.28 -4.48
C ILE A 74 -7.31 0.87 -4.90
N SER A 75 -6.73 1.59 -3.92
CA SER A 75 -5.74 2.63 -4.21
C SER A 75 -4.57 2.06 -5.00
N PHE A 76 -4.10 0.86 -4.68
CA PHE A 76 -3.04 0.16 -5.44
C PHE A 76 -3.55 -0.65 -6.65
N GLY A 77 -4.80 -0.46 -7.07
CA GLY A 77 -5.35 -1.05 -8.29
C GLY A 77 -5.90 -2.47 -8.15
N TYR A 78 -6.19 -2.94 -6.92
CA TYR A 78 -6.75 -4.27 -6.67
C TYR A 78 -8.27 -4.20 -6.43
N PRO A 79 -9.11 -4.95 -7.18
CA PRO A 79 -10.57 -4.94 -7.02
C PRO A 79 -11.01 -5.79 -5.82
N SER A 80 -10.79 -5.28 -4.62
CA SER A 80 -10.86 -6.04 -3.37
C SER A 80 -12.26 -6.19 -2.77
N PHE A 81 -13.28 -5.46 -3.24
CA PHE A 81 -14.62 -5.47 -2.64
C PHE A 81 -15.21 -6.87 -2.44
N ARG A 82 -14.98 -7.78 -3.41
CA ARG A 82 -15.47 -9.17 -3.36
C ARG A 82 -14.54 -10.15 -2.65
N TRP A 83 -13.38 -9.70 -2.18
CA TRP A 83 -12.42 -10.57 -1.51
C TRP A 83 -12.81 -10.78 -0.05
N ASN A 84 -12.54 -11.97 0.47
CA ASN A 84 -12.66 -12.22 1.90
C ASN A 84 -11.54 -11.48 2.68
N VAL A 85 -11.75 -11.29 3.98
CA VAL A 85 -10.80 -10.55 4.84
C VAL A 85 -9.40 -11.19 4.87
N PRO A 86 -9.24 -12.53 4.97
CA PRO A 86 -7.91 -13.15 4.90
C PRO A 86 -7.13 -12.78 3.65
N LYS A 87 -7.75 -12.88 2.45
CA LYS A 87 -7.13 -12.51 1.17
C LYS A 87 -6.73 -11.04 1.12
N LYS A 88 -7.56 -10.15 1.67
CA LYS A 88 -7.26 -8.71 1.76
C LYS A 88 -6.00 -8.46 2.60
N ILE A 89 -5.94 -9.05 3.80
CA ILE A 89 -4.80 -8.95 4.72
C ILE A 89 -3.53 -9.51 4.10
N GLU A 90 -3.61 -10.66 3.42
CA GLU A 90 -2.47 -11.28 2.75
C GLU A 90 -1.93 -10.41 1.62
N LYS A 91 -2.81 -9.84 0.77
CA LYS A 91 -2.35 -8.96 -0.31
C LYS A 91 -1.72 -7.66 0.23
N LEU A 92 -2.29 -7.02 1.24
CA LEU A 92 -1.65 -5.83 1.85
C LEU A 92 -0.28 -6.15 2.44
N ARG A 93 -0.13 -7.31 3.08
CA ARG A 93 1.17 -7.75 3.60
C ARG A 93 2.17 -7.99 2.48
N ALA A 94 1.74 -8.52 1.33
CA ALA A 94 2.59 -8.69 0.16
C ALA A 94 3.09 -7.34 -0.38
N LEU A 95 2.25 -6.29 -0.33
CA LEU A 95 2.62 -4.91 -0.65
C LEU A 95 3.49 -4.23 0.41
N GLY A 96 3.91 -4.93 1.47
CA GLY A 96 4.74 -4.36 2.53
C GLY A 96 4.00 -3.51 3.56
N LEU A 97 2.68 -3.39 3.43
CA LEU A 97 1.86 -2.57 4.33
C LEU A 97 1.54 -3.32 5.62
N LEU A 98 1.42 -2.57 6.72
CA LEU A 98 1.17 -3.11 8.04
C LEU A 98 -0.27 -3.64 8.13
N ALA A 99 -0.41 -4.96 8.21
CA ALA A 99 -1.69 -5.65 8.38
C ALA A 99 -1.62 -6.64 9.57
N PRO A 100 -1.96 -6.19 10.80
CA PRO A 100 -1.86 -6.98 12.02
C PRO A 100 -2.77 -8.21 11.98
N SER A 101 -2.30 -9.32 12.55
CA SER A 101 -3.14 -10.52 12.73
C SER A 101 -4.36 -10.25 13.62
N LEU A 102 -4.25 -9.28 14.53
CA LEU A 102 -5.32 -8.79 15.40
C LEU A 102 -6.55 -8.29 14.64
N LEU A 103 -6.40 -7.79 13.40
CA LEU A 103 -7.54 -7.41 12.57
C LEU A 103 -8.51 -8.57 12.37
N ARG A 104 -8.01 -9.81 12.27
CA ARG A 104 -8.88 -10.99 12.14
C ARG A 104 -9.74 -11.22 13.37
N LYS A 105 -9.20 -10.98 14.58
CA LYS A 105 -9.94 -11.10 15.83
C LYS A 105 -11.06 -10.04 15.89
N ALA A 106 -10.73 -8.79 15.55
CA ALA A 106 -11.71 -7.70 15.54
C ALA A 106 -12.84 -7.93 14.53
N VAL A 107 -12.53 -8.38 13.30
CA VAL A 107 -13.57 -8.61 12.28
C VAL A 107 -14.40 -9.88 12.51
N SER A 108 -13.87 -10.86 13.24
CA SER A 108 -14.60 -12.11 13.55
C SER A 108 -15.61 -11.95 14.67
N MET A 109 -15.55 -10.85 15.44
CA MET A 109 -16.49 -10.58 16.54
C MET A 109 -17.96 -10.66 16.09
N ARG A 110 -18.28 -10.19 14.87
CA ARG A 110 -19.64 -10.28 14.32
C ARG A 110 -20.11 -11.72 14.10
N ASN A 111 -19.21 -12.70 13.97
CA ASN A 111 -19.61 -14.10 13.81
C ASN A 111 -20.39 -14.60 15.03
N ILE A 112 -20.07 -14.10 16.24
CA ILE A 112 -20.80 -14.39 17.48
C ILE A 112 -22.26 -13.92 17.33
N LEU A 113 -22.46 -12.66 16.89
CA LEU A 113 -23.79 -12.12 16.62
C LEU A 113 -24.55 -12.88 15.52
N GLU A 114 -23.87 -13.34 14.46
CA GLU A 114 -24.51 -13.90 13.26
C GLU A 114 -24.74 -15.41 13.30
N HIS A 115 -23.94 -16.15 14.08
CA HIS A 115 -23.95 -17.62 14.06
C HIS A 115 -24.26 -18.22 15.42
N GLU A 116 -23.89 -17.53 16.50
CA GLU A 116 -24.19 -17.95 17.87
C GLU A 116 -25.40 -17.18 18.41
N TYR A 117 -25.79 -16.07 17.77
CA TYR A 117 -26.88 -15.17 18.18
C TYR A 117 -26.69 -14.61 19.60
N GLU A 118 -25.43 -14.53 20.03
CA GLU A 118 -25.04 -14.00 21.33
C GLU A 118 -24.56 -12.55 21.22
N THR A 119 -24.84 -11.75 22.24
CA THR A 119 -24.33 -10.38 22.31
C THR A 119 -22.87 -10.41 22.77
N PRO A 120 -21.93 -9.80 22.03
CA PRO A 120 -20.55 -9.71 22.45
C PRO A 120 -20.43 -8.99 23.80
N GLU A 121 -19.52 -9.47 24.64
CA GLU A 121 -19.21 -8.78 25.88
C GLU A 121 -18.67 -7.37 25.60
N LEU A 122 -19.05 -6.41 26.44
CA LEU A 122 -18.63 -5.01 26.31
C LEU A 122 -17.12 -4.85 26.11
N LYS A 123 -16.33 -5.59 26.89
CA LYS A 123 -14.87 -5.59 26.83
C LYS A 123 -14.32 -6.09 25.48
N ILE A 124 -14.97 -7.08 24.87
CA ILE A 124 -14.56 -7.59 23.55
C ILE A 124 -14.82 -6.53 22.48
N VAL A 125 -15.94 -5.81 22.58
CA VAL A 125 -16.27 -4.71 21.66
C VAL A 125 -15.28 -3.56 21.83
N GLU A 126 -14.94 -3.19 23.07
CA GLU A 126 -13.93 -2.17 23.40
C GLU A 126 -12.56 -2.54 22.78
N GLU A 127 -12.06 -3.76 23.01
CA GLU A 127 -10.81 -4.24 22.43
C GLU A 127 -10.82 -4.17 20.89
N ALA A 128 -11.95 -4.51 20.27
CA ALA A 128 -12.09 -4.48 18.82
C ALA A 128 -12.17 -3.04 18.28
N LEU A 129 -12.78 -2.12 19.04
CA LEU A 129 -12.84 -0.70 18.72
C LEU A 129 -11.43 -0.10 18.75
N ASP A 130 -10.65 -0.35 19.79
CA ASP A 130 -9.25 0.10 19.88
C ASP A 130 -8.40 -0.37 18.69
N ILE A 131 -8.56 -1.65 18.30
CA ILE A 131 -7.88 -2.21 17.13
C ILE A 131 -8.31 -1.48 15.85
N ALA A 132 -9.60 -1.19 15.69
CA ALA A 132 -10.10 -0.45 14.54
C ALA A 132 -9.59 0.99 14.50
N SER A 133 -9.64 1.71 15.63
CA SER A 133 -9.15 3.08 15.73
C SER A 133 -7.66 3.15 15.38
N LEU A 134 -6.83 2.30 15.98
CA LEU A 134 -5.40 2.24 15.68
C LEU A 134 -5.14 1.94 14.20
N PHE A 135 -5.84 0.97 13.62
CA PHE A 135 -5.64 0.59 12.22
C PHE A 135 -6.08 1.67 11.24
N VAL A 136 -7.29 2.21 11.40
CA VAL A 136 -7.86 3.22 10.49
C VAL A 136 -7.07 4.53 10.57
N MET A 137 -6.73 4.99 11.78
CA MET A 137 -5.95 6.22 11.96
C MET A 137 -4.51 6.08 11.46
N SER A 138 -3.83 4.97 11.76
CA SER A 138 -2.45 4.77 11.29
C SER A 138 -2.39 4.57 9.77
N ALA A 139 -3.34 3.86 9.17
CA ALA A 139 -3.43 3.71 7.73
C ALA A 139 -3.72 5.06 7.06
N SER A 140 -4.62 5.87 7.60
CA SER A 140 -4.91 7.20 7.04
C SER A 140 -3.69 8.14 7.14
N ALA A 141 -3.00 8.14 8.29
CA ALA A 141 -1.81 8.97 8.49
C ALA A 141 -0.62 8.57 7.60
N MET A 142 -0.50 7.30 7.23
CA MET A 142 0.56 6.82 6.33
C MET A 142 0.45 7.38 4.90
N PHE A 143 -0.69 7.89 4.48
CA PHE A 143 -0.92 8.33 3.10
C PHE A 143 -1.03 9.84 2.93
N ILE A 144 -0.49 10.63 3.87
CA ILE A 144 -0.52 12.10 3.84
C ILE A 144 0.88 12.71 4.06
N PRO A 145 1.70 12.89 3.00
CA PRO A 145 1.63 12.24 1.70
C PRO A 145 2.38 10.89 1.70
N PHE A 146 1.93 9.95 0.86
CA PHE A 146 2.68 8.72 0.59
C PHE A 146 3.84 9.03 -0.37
N GLU A 147 5.06 8.64 0.02
CA GLU A 147 6.25 8.81 -0.81
C GLU A 147 6.29 7.75 -1.93
N ASP A 148 5.69 8.10 -3.07
CA ASP A 148 5.39 7.18 -4.16
C ASP A 148 6.41 7.19 -5.31
N VAL A 149 7.41 8.07 -5.26
CA VAL A 149 8.50 8.14 -6.23
C VAL A 149 9.72 7.39 -5.71
N LEU A 150 10.17 6.40 -6.47
CA LEU A 150 11.44 5.71 -6.25
C LEU A 150 12.49 6.24 -7.22
N GLU A 151 13.67 6.58 -6.70
CA GLU A 151 14.83 6.96 -7.49
C GLU A 151 15.90 5.87 -7.40
N PHE A 152 16.32 5.35 -8.55
CA PHE A 152 17.37 4.36 -8.71
C PHE A 152 18.59 5.06 -9.31
N SER A 153 19.68 5.15 -8.56
CA SER A 153 20.91 5.82 -8.99
C SER A 153 22.12 4.90 -8.86
N LEU A 154 23.08 5.04 -9.77
CA LEU A 154 24.33 4.27 -9.73
C LEU A 154 25.29 4.91 -8.71
N PRO A 155 25.80 4.15 -7.72
CA PRO A 155 26.66 4.71 -6.66
C PRO A 155 27.98 5.29 -7.19
N ASP A 156 28.54 4.66 -8.23
CA ASP A 156 29.88 4.97 -8.76
C ASP A 156 29.83 5.78 -10.08
N GLY A 157 28.69 6.40 -10.38
CA GLY A 157 28.45 7.05 -11.67
C GLY A 157 28.01 6.08 -12.77
N PRO A 158 27.73 6.56 -13.99
CA PRO A 158 27.27 5.70 -15.08
C PRO A 158 28.31 4.63 -15.42
N ALA A 159 27.87 3.38 -15.58
CA ALA A 159 28.74 2.29 -16.02
C ALA A 159 29.39 2.64 -17.38
N GLU A 160 30.62 2.15 -17.64
CA GLU A 160 31.32 2.41 -18.92
C GLU A 160 30.39 2.16 -20.13
N GLY A 161 30.03 3.24 -20.83
CA GLY A 161 29.19 3.20 -22.03
C GLY A 161 27.67 3.23 -21.79
N SER A 162 27.18 3.46 -20.57
CA SER A 162 25.78 3.80 -20.32
C SER A 162 25.60 5.32 -20.21
N PRO A 163 24.76 5.94 -21.04
CA PRO A 163 24.52 7.37 -20.92
C PRO A 163 23.55 7.70 -19.77
N VAL A 164 22.81 6.73 -19.23
CA VAL A 164 21.78 6.94 -18.19
C VAL A 164 22.41 6.90 -16.80
N THR A 165 22.12 7.93 -15.99
CA THR A 165 22.64 8.06 -14.62
C THR A 165 21.67 7.56 -13.56
N HIS A 166 20.38 7.78 -13.79
CA HIS A 166 19.34 7.41 -12.85
C HIS A 166 18.03 7.10 -13.57
N ILE A 167 17.20 6.32 -12.88
CA ILE A 167 15.83 6.03 -13.24
C ILE A 167 14.94 6.51 -12.11
N THR A 168 13.83 7.16 -12.44
CA THR A 168 12.76 7.43 -11.48
C THR A 168 11.53 6.61 -11.82
N ALA A 169 10.77 6.22 -10.80
CA ALA A 169 9.49 5.55 -10.97
C ALA A 169 8.46 6.18 -10.04
N GLY A 170 7.46 6.86 -10.60
CA GLY A 170 6.36 7.47 -9.85
C GLY A 170 5.06 6.67 -9.98
N LEU A 171 4.29 6.57 -8.90
CA LEU A 171 3.04 5.82 -8.88
C LEU A 171 1.90 6.70 -9.40
N ASN A 172 1.17 6.20 -10.38
CA ASN A 172 0.08 6.92 -11.03
C ASN A 172 -1.22 6.13 -10.92
N ARG A 173 -2.34 6.85 -10.79
CA ARG A 173 -3.69 6.30 -10.82
C ARG A 173 -4.51 7.08 -11.85
N GLU A 174 -5.00 6.36 -12.85
CA GLU A 174 -5.87 6.88 -13.91
C GLU A 174 -7.11 5.99 -14.07
N SER A 175 -8.05 6.37 -14.93
CA SER A 175 -9.26 5.57 -15.23
C SER A 175 -8.94 4.17 -15.75
N ARG A 176 -7.79 3.99 -16.41
CA ARG A 176 -7.32 2.69 -16.94
C ARG A 176 -6.71 1.77 -15.89
N GLY A 177 -6.32 2.29 -14.72
CA GLY A 177 -5.69 1.50 -13.66
C GLY A 177 -4.61 2.26 -12.90
N VAL A 178 -3.85 1.49 -12.11
CA VAL A 178 -2.76 1.97 -11.28
C VAL A 178 -1.46 1.38 -11.81
N PHE A 179 -0.45 2.21 -11.99
CA PHE A 179 0.81 1.81 -12.62
C PHE A 179 1.95 2.72 -12.18
N TYR A 180 3.18 2.22 -12.24
CA TYR A 180 4.36 3.08 -12.18
C TYR A 180 4.66 3.62 -13.57
N THR A 181 4.98 4.91 -13.67
CA THR A 181 5.65 5.47 -14.84
C THR A 181 7.12 5.58 -14.53
N VAL A 182 7.94 4.91 -15.33
CA VAL A 182 9.39 4.83 -15.16
C VAL A 182 10.04 5.71 -16.20
N TYR A 183 10.95 6.59 -15.79
CA TYR A 183 11.70 7.49 -16.65
C TYR A 183 13.20 7.24 -16.51
N ALA A 184 13.93 7.27 -17.63
CA ALA A 184 15.39 7.18 -17.65
C ALA A 184 16.00 8.55 -18.00
N TYR A 185 17.07 8.92 -17.29
CA TYR A 185 17.70 10.22 -17.43
C TYR A 185 19.20 10.13 -17.72
N GLU A 186 19.64 10.90 -18.70
CA GLU A 186 21.06 11.17 -18.98
C GLU A 186 21.55 12.38 -18.16
N PRO A 187 22.88 12.52 -17.93
CA PRO A 187 23.46 13.71 -17.35
C PRO A 187 23.01 14.96 -18.13
N GLY A 188 22.58 15.98 -17.39
CA GLY A 188 22.10 17.24 -17.97
C GLY A 188 22.10 18.32 -16.88
N GLY A 189 21.36 19.41 -17.12
CA GLY A 189 21.11 20.43 -16.09
C GLY A 189 20.36 19.88 -14.87
N TYR A 190 19.60 20.74 -14.18
CA TYR A 190 18.90 20.34 -12.97
C TYR A 190 17.91 19.18 -13.25
N GLY A 191 18.19 17.97 -12.73
CA GLY A 191 17.35 16.77 -12.89
C GLY A 191 17.65 15.86 -14.10
N GLY A 192 18.64 16.17 -14.93
CA GLY A 192 18.98 15.35 -16.11
C GLY A 192 18.01 15.48 -17.29
N LEU A 193 18.35 14.85 -18.42
CA LEU A 193 17.51 14.84 -19.63
C LEU A 193 16.77 13.51 -19.73
N CYS A 194 15.43 13.55 -19.77
CA CYS A 194 14.62 12.35 -19.97
C CYS A 194 14.83 11.79 -21.39
N VAL A 195 15.26 10.53 -21.48
CA VAL A 195 15.57 9.85 -22.74
C VAL A 195 14.68 8.66 -23.05
N GLY A 196 13.79 8.31 -22.11
CA GLY A 196 12.84 7.23 -22.31
C GLY A 196 11.86 7.12 -21.16
N GLN A 197 10.72 6.48 -21.44
CA GLN A 197 9.78 6.06 -20.43
C GLN A 197 9.16 4.68 -20.72
N CYS A 198 8.73 3.99 -19.67
CA CYS A 198 7.85 2.82 -19.77
C CYS A 198 6.88 2.77 -18.57
N GLU A 199 5.89 1.88 -18.64
CA GLU A 199 4.89 1.72 -17.58
C GLU A 199 4.93 0.31 -16.99
N ILE A 200 4.75 0.20 -15.67
CA ILE A 200 4.61 -1.07 -14.95
C ILE A 200 3.22 -1.11 -14.31
N GLN A 201 2.35 -1.94 -14.85
CA GLN A 201 0.95 -2.05 -14.40
C GLN A 201 0.81 -2.77 -13.05
N SER A 202 -0.26 -2.47 -12.31
CA SER A 202 -0.62 -3.20 -11.09
C SER A 202 -0.78 -4.70 -11.38
N GLY A 203 -0.35 -5.53 -10.44
CA GLY A 203 -0.28 -6.99 -10.61
C GLY A 203 0.99 -7.50 -11.30
N HIS A 204 1.84 -6.63 -11.85
CA HIS A 204 3.19 -7.00 -12.26
C HIS A 204 4.07 -7.29 -11.03
N VAL A 205 5.00 -8.25 -11.14
CA VAL A 205 5.84 -8.66 -9.99
C VAL A 205 6.70 -7.49 -9.45
N LEU A 206 7.25 -6.66 -10.33
CA LEU A 206 7.97 -5.45 -9.91
C LEU A 206 7.07 -4.42 -9.27
N PHE A 207 5.80 -4.29 -9.70
CA PHE A 207 4.88 -3.32 -9.11
C PHE A 207 4.73 -3.60 -7.61
N GLU A 208 4.48 -4.85 -7.23
CA GLU A 208 4.34 -5.24 -5.82
C GLU A 208 5.64 -5.01 -5.03
N SER A 209 6.79 -5.37 -5.59
CA SER A 209 8.09 -5.14 -4.96
C SER A 209 8.42 -3.65 -4.80
N MET A 210 8.04 -2.80 -5.76
CA MET A 210 8.25 -1.36 -5.71
C MET A 210 7.35 -0.67 -4.67
N VAL A 211 6.07 -1.02 -4.60
CA VAL A 211 5.18 -0.54 -3.53
C VAL A 211 5.73 -0.93 -2.16
N LYS A 212 6.17 -2.18 -2.01
CA LYS A 212 6.80 -2.67 -0.78
C LYS A 212 8.08 -1.90 -0.44
N LEU A 213 8.91 -1.60 -1.42
CA LEU A 213 10.15 -0.85 -1.23
C LEU A 213 9.87 0.59 -0.79
N SER A 214 8.94 1.28 -1.45
CA SER A 214 8.48 2.62 -1.05
C SER A 214 7.94 2.62 0.39
N ALA A 215 7.04 1.71 0.73
CA ALA A 215 6.50 1.58 2.09
C ALA A 215 7.61 1.30 3.12
N SER A 216 8.57 0.44 2.79
CA SER A 216 9.70 0.13 3.67
C SER A 216 10.64 1.32 3.88
N LEU A 217 10.94 2.09 2.83
CA LEU A 217 11.78 3.30 2.90
C LEU A 217 11.10 4.37 3.76
N MET A 218 9.83 4.65 3.47
CA MET A 218 9.02 5.63 4.20
C MET A 218 8.92 5.30 5.70
N LEU A 219 8.61 4.04 6.03
CA LEU A 219 8.48 3.59 7.42
C LEU A 219 9.82 3.28 8.10
N ARG A 220 10.93 3.32 7.36
CA ARG A 220 12.26 2.86 7.80
C ARG A 220 12.22 1.46 8.40
N TYR A 221 11.38 0.60 7.84
CA TYR A 221 11.08 -0.74 8.38
C TYR A 221 11.36 -1.81 7.32
N LYS A 222 12.24 -2.76 7.65
CA LYS A 222 12.63 -3.89 6.79
C LYS A 222 13.18 -3.49 5.40
N VAL A 223 13.79 -2.30 5.27
CA VAL A 223 14.38 -1.79 4.01
C VAL A 223 15.28 -2.80 3.31
N ASN A 224 16.24 -3.39 4.04
CA ASN A 224 17.16 -4.38 3.46
C ASN A 224 16.47 -5.63 2.91
N GLN A 225 15.35 -6.04 3.51
CA GLN A 225 14.56 -7.16 3.01
C GLN A 225 13.79 -6.75 1.75
N ALA A 226 13.21 -5.54 1.74
CA ALA A 226 12.50 -5.03 0.57
C ALA A 226 13.42 -4.86 -0.64
N LEU A 227 14.66 -4.40 -0.45
CA LEU A 227 15.68 -4.35 -1.51
C LEU A 227 15.98 -5.74 -2.07
N LYS A 228 16.25 -6.74 -1.22
CA LYS A 228 16.47 -8.13 -1.67
C LYS A 228 15.28 -8.72 -2.42
N ASP A 229 14.07 -8.42 -1.96
CA ASP A 229 12.83 -8.89 -2.60
C ASP A 229 12.66 -8.22 -3.98
N PHE A 230 13.03 -6.95 -4.11
CA PHE A 230 13.09 -6.24 -5.38
C PHE A 230 14.11 -6.86 -6.34
N ASP A 231 15.35 -7.08 -5.90
CA ASP A 231 16.40 -7.71 -6.73
C ASP A 231 15.97 -9.10 -7.20
N THR A 232 15.35 -9.88 -6.32
CA THR A 232 14.83 -11.21 -6.64
C THR A 232 13.68 -11.15 -7.65
N ALA A 233 12.82 -10.14 -7.57
CA ALA A 233 11.75 -9.93 -8.54
C ALA A 233 12.28 -9.48 -9.90
N TYR A 234 13.25 -8.58 -9.91
CA TYR A 234 13.91 -8.08 -11.12
C TYR A 234 14.67 -9.19 -11.86
N ALA A 235 15.38 -10.06 -11.13
CA ALA A 235 16.12 -11.19 -11.70
C ALA A 235 15.23 -12.26 -12.36
N LYS A 236 13.92 -12.27 -12.09
CA LYS A 236 12.96 -13.22 -12.67
C LYS A 236 12.33 -12.74 -13.98
N LEU A 237 12.54 -11.47 -14.34
CA LEU A 237 12.12 -10.91 -15.62
C LEU A 237 12.98 -11.46 -16.75
#